data_AF-A0A161JNB9-F1
#
_entry.id   AF-A0A161JNB9-F1
#
_cell.length_a   1.000
_cell.length_b   1.000
_cell.length_c   1.000
_cell.angle_alpha   90.00
_cell.angle_beta   90.00
_cell.angle_gamma   90.00
#
_symmetry.space_group_name_H-M   'P 1'
#
loop_
_entity.id
_entity.type
_entity.pdbx_description
1 polymer ?
#
loop_
_entity_poly.entity_id
_entity_poly.type
_entity_poly.pdbx_seq_one_letter_code
_entity_poly.pdbx_strand_id
1 'polypeptide(L)'
;MKESNSSRFEARCFFYVSPATHRDSFIESIREWLLINEAPNAMSVSPMPAGQDQVILNIGVEAKNYSDAESMIDRFIDSLIAGTGYNSGGSVHRGSELLASA
;
A
#
# COMPACT_ATOMS: atom_id res chain seq x y z
N MET A 1 18.91 -18.66 21.44
CA MET A 1 17.84 -18.10 20.59
C MET A 1 18.34 -16.78 20.05
N LYS A 2 18.39 -16.57 18.73
CA LYS A 2 18.74 -15.25 18.17
C LYS A 2 17.47 -14.41 18.20
N GLU A 3 17.47 -13.34 18.98
CA GLU A 3 16.44 -12.29 18.87
C GLU A 3 16.49 -11.76 17.44
N SER A 4 15.36 -11.82 16.72
CA SER A 4 15.24 -11.10 15.46
C SER A 4 15.28 -9.62 15.80
N ASN A 5 16.36 -8.92 15.40
CA ASN A 5 16.44 -7.46 15.41
C ASN A 5 15.51 -6.86 14.34
N SER A 6 14.23 -7.24 14.31
CA SER A 6 13.22 -6.58 13.48
C SER A 6 12.53 -5.51 14.30
N SER A 7 12.37 -4.33 13.69
CA SER A 7 11.50 -3.27 14.20
C SER A 7 10.26 -3.22 13.33
N ARG A 8 9.13 -2.81 13.93
CA ARG A 8 7.90 -2.52 13.19
C ARG A 8 7.98 -1.10 12.64
N PHE A 9 7.73 -0.96 11.35
CA PHE A 9 7.64 0.31 10.65
C PHE A 9 6.21 0.47 10.12
N GLU A 10 5.71 1.70 10.09
CA GLU A 10 4.41 2.04 9.53
C GLU A 10 4.60 2.99 8.35
N ALA A 11 3.77 2.86 7.32
CA ALA A 11 3.79 3.70 6.14
C ALA A 11 2.39 4.11 5.74
N ARG A 12 2.28 5.31 5.18
CA ARG A 12 1.08 5.78 4.49
C ARG A 12 1.37 5.85 3.00
N CYS A 13 0.54 5.18 2.21
CA CYS A 13 0.63 5.14 0.76
C CYS A 13 -0.52 5.93 0.15
N PHE A 14 -0.22 6.71 -0.87
CA PHE A 14 -1.17 7.57 -1.57
C PHE A 14 -1.28 7.12 -3.01
N PHE A 15 -2.50 7.05 -3.52
CA PHE A 15 -2.80 6.72 -4.91
C PHE A 15 -3.70 7.81 -5.48
N TYR A 16 -3.30 8.41 -6.60
CA TYR A 16 -4.12 9.34 -7.36
C TYR A 16 -4.65 8.62 -8.59
N VAL A 17 -5.97 8.45 -8.65
CA VAL A 17 -6.66 7.64 -9.66
C VAL A 17 -7.34 8.56 -10.68
N SER A 18 -6.90 8.49 -11.94
CA SER A 18 -7.40 9.31 -13.04
C SER A 18 -8.00 8.44 -14.16
N PRO A 19 -9.22 8.74 -14.63
CA PRO A 19 -10.15 9.75 -14.12
C PRO A 19 -10.68 9.39 -12.72
N ALA A 20 -11.15 10.40 -11.97
CA ALA A 20 -11.72 10.23 -10.63
C ALA A 20 -12.87 9.19 -10.57
N THR A 21 -13.57 8.98 -11.69
CA THR A 21 -14.62 7.97 -11.83
C THR A 21 -14.13 6.54 -11.65
N HIS A 22 -12.82 6.28 -11.75
CA HIS A 22 -12.23 4.96 -11.52
C HIS A 22 -11.87 4.70 -10.06
N ARG A 23 -11.95 5.70 -9.17
CA ARG A 23 -11.53 5.59 -7.77
C ARG A 23 -12.22 4.43 -7.05
N ASP A 24 -13.54 4.35 -7.14
CA ASP A 24 -14.30 3.34 -6.39
C ASP A 24 -14.03 1.92 -6.94
N SER A 25 -13.90 1.78 -8.26
CA SER A 25 -13.48 0.52 -8.90
C SER A 25 -12.06 0.11 -8.47
N PHE A 26 -11.13 1.06 -8.36
CA PHE A 26 -9.77 0.80 -7.86
C PHE A 26 -9.77 0.34 -6.40
N ILE A 27 -10.61 0.93 -5.55
CA ILE A 27 -10.79 0.51 -4.16
C ILE A 27 -11.28 -0.94 -4.08
N GLU A 28 -12.28 -1.33 -4.87
CA GLU A 28 -12.76 -2.70 -4.88
C GLU A 28 -11.70 -3.68 -5.39
N SER A 29 -10.96 -3.35 -6.45
CA SER A 29 -9.84 -4.19 -6.91
C SER A 29 -8.74 -4.34 -5.86
N ILE A 30 -8.43 -3.31 -5.08
CA ILE A 30 -7.50 -3.41 -3.94
C ILE A 30 -8.03 -4.42 -2.91
N ARG A 31 -9.32 -4.30 -2.53
CA ARG A 31 -9.92 -5.23 -1.55
C ARG A 31 -9.90 -6.67 -2.03
N GLU A 32 -10.24 -6.92 -3.29
CA GLU A 32 -10.19 -8.24 -3.91
C GLU A 32 -8.76 -8.81 -3.90
N TRP A 33 -7.78 -8.01 -4.31
CA TRP A 33 -6.40 -8.45 -4.33
C TRP A 33 -5.87 -8.79 -2.93
N LEU A 34 -6.18 -7.97 -1.92
CA LEU A 34 -5.79 -8.22 -0.53
C LEU A 34 -6.44 -9.49 0.05
N LEU A 35 -7.70 -9.77 -0.34
CA LEU A 35 -8.41 -10.98 0.06
C LEU A 35 -7.77 -12.23 -0.55
N ILE A 36 -7.36 -12.17 -1.81
CA ILE A 36 -6.74 -13.30 -2.53
C ILE A 36 -5.32 -13.59 -2.01
N ASN A 37 -4.54 -12.56 -1.75
CA ASN A 37 -3.10 -12.72 -1.47
C ASN A 37 -2.78 -12.85 0.02
N GLU A 38 -3.79 -13.02 0.88
CA GLU A 38 -3.66 -13.02 2.34
C GLU A 38 -2.74 -11.90 2.80
N ALA A 39 -3.17 -10.66 2.54
CA ALA A 39 -2.44 -9.46 2.94
C ALA A 39 -1.85 -9.69 4.36
N PRO A 40 -0.52 -9.76 4.54
CA PRO A 40 0.07 -10.14 5.82
C PRO A 40 -0.57 -9.37 6.98
N ASN A 41 -0.81 -10.07 8.10
CA ASN A 41 -1.50 -9.64 9.32
C ASN A 41 -1.05 -8.26 9.91
N ALA A 42 -0.05 -7.60 9.34
CA ALA A 42 0.42 -6.26 9.66
C ALA A 42 -0.25 -5.13 8.84
N MET A 43 -1.21 -5.44 7.96
CA MET A 43 -1.84 -4.48 7.06
C MET A 43 -3.24 -4.07 7.51
N SER A 44 -3.37 -2.88 8.13
CA SER A 44 -4.66 -2.20 8.24
C SER A 44 -4.89 -1.36 6.99
N VAL A 45 -5.32 -2.02 5.92
CA VAL A 45 -5.61 -1.34 4.66
C VAL A 45 -7.05 -0.84 4.70
N SER A 46 -7.22 0.43 5.09
CA SER A 46 -8.49 1.15 4.97
C SER A 46 -8.39 2.10 3.78
N PRO A 47 -8.81 1.69 2.57
CA PRO A 47 -8.92 2.61 1.46
C PRO A 47 -9.98 3.67 1.82
N MET A 48 -9.52 4.87 2.12
CA MET A 48 -10.40 6.02 2.35
C MET A 48 -10.32 6.95 1.14
N PRO A 49 -11.46 7.41 0.60
CA PRO A 49 -11.44 8.50 -0.36
C PRO A 49 -10.88 9.75 0.35
N ALA A 50 -9.71 10.21 -0.08
CA ALA A 50 -9.01 11.37 0.48
C ALA A 50 -9.09 12.55 -0.52
N GLY A 51 -10.30 12.87 -0.95
CA GLY A 51 -10.54 13.78 -2.07
C GLY A 51 -11.24 13.08 -3.23
N GLN A 52 -11.41 13.79 -4.36
CA GLN A 52 -12.19 13.27 -5.49
C GLN A 52 -11.49 12.10 -6.21
N ASP A 53 -10.15 12.08 -6.22
CA ASP A 53 -9.32 11.15 -6.99
C ASP A 53 -8.26 10.41 -6.14
N GLN A 54 -8.17 10.68 -4.83
CA GLN A 54 -7.15 10.09 -3.97
C GLN A 54 -7.66 8.89 -3.16
N VAL A 55 -6.82 7.87 -3.03
CA VAL A 55 -6.97 6.73 -2.12
C VAL A 55 -5.74 6.65 -1.21
N ILE A 56 -5.95 6.40 0.08
CA ILE A 56 -4.87 6.22 1.07
C ILE A 56 -4.89 4.79 1.62
N LEU A 57 -3.71 4.17 1.77
CA LEU A 57 -3.53 2.88 2.44
C LEU A 57 -2.47 3.01 3.55
N ASN A 58 -2.75 2.51 4.75
CA ASN A 58 -1.74 2.39 5.80
C ASN A 58 -1.16 0.96 5.81
N ILE A 59 0.16 0.84 5.88
CA ILE A 59 0.90 -0.42 5.80
C ILE A 59 1.81 -0.55 7.01
N GLY A 60 1.76 -1.68 7.71
CA GLY A 60 2.77 -2.06 8.70
C GLY A 60 3.71 -3.12 8.13
N VAL A 61 5.02 -2.96 8.34
CA VAL A 61 6.04 -3.91 7.92
C VAL A 61 7.06 -4.15 9.03
N GLU A 62 7.41 -5.42 9.27
CA GLU A 62 8.54 -5.77 10.12
C GLU A 62 9.81 -5.87 9.27
N ALA A 63 10.79 -5.03 9.57
CA ALA A 63 12.05 -4.96 8.83
C ALA A 63 13.23 -4.77 9.78
N LYS A 64 14.45 -5.03 9.31
CA LYS A 64 15.66 -4.89 10.14
C LYS A 64 16.10 -3.43 10.29
N ASN A 65 15.72 -2.59 9.34
CA ASN A 65 16.08 -1.18 9.29
C ASN A 65 15.09 -0.44 8.38
N TYR A 66 15.21 0.88 8.36
CA TYR A 66 14.36 1.78 7.58
C TYR A 66 14.44 1.52 6.05
N SER A 67 15.64 1.29 5.52
CA SER A 67 15.82 1.05 4.07
C SER A 67 15.21 -0.28 3.60
N ASP A 68 15.29 -1.32 4.43
CA ASP A 68 14.59 -2.59 4.19
C ASP A 68 13.07 -2.39 4.20
N ALA A 69 12.56 -1.57 5.14
CA ALA A 69 11.14 -1.25 5.21
C ALA A 69 10.65 -0.54 3.93
N GLU A 70 11.35 0.53 3.48
CA GLU A 70 11.02 1.24 2.24
C GLU A 70 10.99 0.29 1.04
N SER A 71 12.01 -0.57 0.91
CA SER A 71 12.10 -1.53 -0.19
C SER A 71 10.95 -2.55 -0.18
N MET A 72 10.52 -2.99 0.99
CA MET A 72 9.38 -3.91 1.13
C MET A 72 8.05 -3.22 0.80
N ILE A 73 7.87 -1.97 1.24
CA ILE A 73 6.69 -1.16 0.94
C ILE A 73 6.58 -0.92 -0.57
N ASP A 74 7.67 -0.53 -1.23
CA ASP A 74 7.66 -0.28 -2.67
C ASP A 74 7.27 -1.53 -3.46
N ARG A 75 7.87 -2.68 -3.14
CA ARG A 75 7.53 -3.95 -3.78
C ARG A 75 6.09 -4.37 -3.53
N PHE A 76 5.57 -4.11 -2.33
CA PHE A 76 4.18 -4.37 -2.01
C PHE A 76 3.26 -3.50 -2.88
N ILE A 77 3.54 -2.20 -2.98
CA ILE A 77 2.70 -1.30 -3.78
C ILE A 77 2.76 -1.69 -5.26
N ASP A 78 3.94 -2.02 -5.80
CA ASP A 78 4.06 -2.47 -7.21
C ASP A 78 3.27 -3.75 -7.46
N SER A 79 3.32 -4.71 -6.53
CA SER A 79 2.52 -5.94 -6.60
C SER A 79 1.03 -5.67 -6.54
N LEU A 80 0.61 -4.73 -5.68
CA LEU A 80 -0.78 -4.31 -5.55
C LEU A 80 -1.30 -3.69 -6.86
N ILE A 81 -0.61 -2.69 -7.40
CA ILE A 81 -1.07 -2.02 -8.64
C ILE A 81 -1.09 -3.04 -9.79
N ALA A 82 -0.06 -3.90 -9.89
CA ALA A 82 -0.04 -4.95 -10.89
C ALA A 82 -1.19 -5.94 -10.76
N GLY A 83 -1.47 -6.37 -9.54
CA GLY A 83 -2.53 -7.33 -9.25
C GLY A 83 -3.94 -6.78 -9.41
N THR A 84 -4.13 -5.46 -9.25
CA THR A 84 -5.42 -4.80 -9.49
C THR A 84 -5.74 -4.63 -10.99
N GLY A 85 -4.77 -4.86 -11.88
CA GLY A 85 -4.95 -4.65 -13.32
C GLY A 85 -4.94 -3.19 -13.78
N TYR A 86 -4.68 -2.23 -12.88
CA TYR A 86 -4.59 -0.79 -13.19
C TYR A 86 -3.25 -0.37 -13.81
N ASN A 87 -2.39 -1.33 -14.16
CA ASN A 87 -1.05 -1.11 -14.70
C ASN A 87 -0.98 -0.53 -16.12
N SER A 88 -2.10 -0.45 -16.86
CA SER A 88 -2.04 -0.36 -18.33
C SER A 88 -2.58 0.93 -18.98
N GLY A 89 -2.74 2.04 -18.24
CA GLY A 89 -3.35 3.25 -18.82
C GLY A 89 -2.86 4.63 -18.37
N GLY A 90 -1.87 4.75 -17.47
CA GLY A 90 -1.48 6.05 -16.90
C GLY A 90 -2.48 6.60 -15.86
N SER A 91 -3.33 5.72 -15.33
CA SER A 91 -4.48 6.08 -14.49
C SER A 91 -4.20 6.09 -12.99
N VAL A 92 -3.01 5.67 -12.52
CA VAL A 92 -2.70 5.62 -11.09
C VAL A 92 -1.29 6.15 -10.84
N HIS A 93 -1.18 7.25 -10.10
CA HIS A 93 0.09 7.75 -9.57
C HIS A 93 0.22 7.37 -8.10
N ARG A 94 1.39 6.92 -7.66
CA ARG A 94 1.63 6.48 -6.29
C ARG A 94 2.69 7.29 -5.55
N GLY A 95 2.58 7.33 -4.22
CA GLY A 95 3.64 7.75 -3.31
C GLY A 95 3.51 7.02 -1.98
N SER A 96 4.56 7.05 -1.17
CA SER A 96 4.57 6.50 0.18
C SER A 96 5.39 7.39 1.11
N GLU A 97 4.98 7.43 2.38
CA GLU A 97 5.75 8.04 3.46
C GLU A 97 5.86 7.02 4.60
N LEU A 98 7.07 6.80 5.12
CA LEU A 98 7.24 6.09 6.37
C LEU A 98 6.84 7.02 7.52
N LEU A 99 5.94 6.56 8.37
CA LEU A 99 5.49 7.26 9.56
C LEU A 99 6.56 7.07 10.64
N ALA A 100 6.99 8.18 11.25
CA ALA A 100 7.85 8.10 12.42
C ALA A 100 7.14 7.26 13.48
N SER A 101 7.82 6.22 13.97
CA SER A 101 7.35 5.40 15.09
C SER A 101 7.06 6.31 16.28
N ALA A 102 5.81 6.31 16.75
CA ALA A 102 5.39 7.02 17.97
C ALA A 102 6.09 6.46 19.22
#